data_AF-A0A1T4UIE2-F1
#
_entry.id   AF-A0A1T4UIE2-F1
#
_cell.length_a   1.000
_cell.length_b   1.000
_cell.length_c   1.000
_cell.angle_alpha   90.00
_cell.angle_beta   90.00
_cell.angle_gamma   90.00
#
_symmetry.space_group_name_H-M   'P 1'
#
loop_
_entity.id
_entity.type
_entity.pdbx_description
1 polymer ?
#
loop_
_entity_poly.entity_id
_entity_poly.type
_entity_poly.pdbx_seq_one_letter_code
_entity_poly.pdbx_strand_id
1 'polypeptide(L)'
;MSCGWIFEPSTIFLFDALYGLLANLNAERVKAVMKTDDGMYAFNVVNQMVTVSPISLDGVESKVEIIDKSPLPWDELETILLSFVAQ
;
A
#
# COMPACT_ATOMS: atom_id res chain seq x y z
N MET A 1 -14.31 1.20 -9.63
CA MET A 1 -13.20 0.36 -10.14
C MET A 1 -12.27 0.04 -8.99
N SER A 2 -11.64 -1.13 -9.00
CA SER A 2 -10.56 -1.44 -8.06
C SER A 2 -9.42 -2.16 -8.76
N CYS A 3 -8.22 -1.98 -8.24
CA CYS A 3 -7.01 -2.69 -8.63
C CYS A 3 -6.24 -3.03 -7.35
N GLY A 4 -5.64 -4.22 -7.30
CA GLY A 4 -4.89 -4.66 -6.15
C GLY A 4 -3.66 -5.46 -6.52
N TRP A 5 -2.65 -5.34 -5.67
CA TRP A 5 -1.36 -6.02 -5.79
C TRP A 5 -1.13 -6.89 -4.55
N ILE A 6 -0.51 -8.05 -4.78
CA ILE A 6 -0.10 -8.99 -3.74
C ILE A 6 1.39 -9.23 -3.95
N PHE A 7 2.17 -9.11 -2.87
CA PHE A 7 3.61 -9.30 -2.88
C PHE A 7 4.00 -10.44 -1.94
N GLU A 8 5.09 -11.13 -2.23
CA GLU A 8 5.56 -12.25 -1.41
C GLU A 8 5.78 -11.84 0.05
N PRO A 9 5.62 -12.76 1.02
CA PRO A 9 5.85 -12.46 2.45
C PRO A 9 7.27 -11.97 2.78
N SER A 10 8.23 -12.25 1.90
CA SER A 10 9.62 -11.81 1.99
C SER A 10 9.84 -10.38 1.52
N THR A 11 8.95 -9.83 0.69
CA THR A 11 9.08 -8.48 0.13
C THR A 11 8.92 -7.43 1.24
N ILE A 12 9.95 -6.59 1.41
CA ILE A 12 9.96 -5.49 2.39
C ILE A 12 9.91 -4.17 1.62
N PHE A 13 9.08 -3.25 2.07
CA PHE A 13 8.94 -1.93 1.48
C PHE A 13 9.50 -0.83 2.39
N LEU A 14 9.94 0.28 1.80
CA LEU A 14 10.29 1.49 2.55
C LEU A 14 9.01 2.15 3.11
N PHE A 15 8.90 2.23 4.44
CA PHE A 15 7.68 2.75 5.10
C PHE A 15 7.35 4.18 4.67
N ASP A 16 8.33 5.09 4.70
CA ASP A 16 8.12 6.51 4.40
C ASP A 16 7.65 6.73 2.95
N ALA A 17 8.18 5.94 2.01
CA ALA A 17 7.81 6.01 0.60
C ALA A 17 6.37 5.53 0.38
N LEU A 18 5.99 4.40 1.00
CA LEU A 18 4.62 3.89 0.97
C LEU A 18 3.65 4.87 1.61
N TYR A 19 3.96 5.39 2.80
CA TYR A 19 3.12 6.37 3.47
C TYR A 19 2.93 7.61 2.60
N GLY A 20 4.02 8.13 2.03
CA GLY A 20 3.99 9.27 1.12
C GLY A 20 3.08 9.04 -0.08
N LEU A 21 3.18 7.89 -0.76
CA LEU A 21 2.30 7.56 -1.88
C LEU A 21 0.83 7.47 -1.43
N LEU A 22 0.55 6.64 -0.42
CA LEU A 22 -0.83 6.33 -0.04
C LEU A 22 -1.55 7.53 0.59
N ALA A 23 -0.83 8.41 1.29
CA ALA A 23 -1.39 9.63 1.88
C ALA A 23 -1.70 10.71 0.83
N ASN A 24 -1.01 10.70 -0.32
CA ASN A 24 -1.20 11.70 -1.38
C ASN A 24 -2.00 11.17 -2.58
N LEU A 25 -2.35 9.88 -2.59
CA LEU A 25 -3.13 9.30 -3.66
C LEU A 25 -4.56 9.82 -3.61
N ASN A 26 -5.01 10.47 -4.68
CA ASN A 26 -6.39 10.94 -4.83
C ASN A 26 -7.34 9.80 -5.25
N ALA A 27 -7.44 8.77 -4.42
CA ALA A 27 -8.40 7.67 -4.56
C ALA A 27 -9.50 7.79 -3.50
N GLU A 28 -10.71 7.32 -3.81
CA GLU A 28 -11.78 7.26 -2.81
C GLU A 28 -11.39 6.43 -1.58
N ARG A 29 -10.73 5.28 -1.83
CA ARG A 29 -10.30 4.39 -0.76
C ARG A 29 -9.04 3.60 -1.11
N VAL A 30 -8.20 3.40 -0.09
CA VAL A 30 -7.10 2.42 -0.10
C VAL A 30 -7.22 1.51 1.12
N LYS A 31 -7.02 0.21 0.92
CA LYS A 31 -6.78 -0.75 2.00
C LYS A 31 -5.44 -1.43 1.75
N ALA A 32 -4.55 -1.41 2.72
CA ALA A 32 -3.28 -2.10 2.62
C ALA A 32 -2.90 -2.80 3.91
N VAL A 33 -2.22 -3.93 3.78
CA VAL A 33 -1.43 -4.60 4.82
C VAL A 33 -0.05 -4.77 4.22
N MET A 34 0.94 -4.05 4.74
CA MET A 34 2.26 -3.94 4.11
C MET A 34 3.35 -4.32 5.09
N LYS A 35 4.28 -5.15 4.62
CA LYS A 35 5.55 -5.41 5.29
C LYS A 35 6.52 -4.31 4.93
N THR A 36 6.99 -3.61 5.95
CA THR A 36 7.90 -2.48 5.80
C THR A 36 9.18 -2.68 6.59
N ASP A 37 10.17 -1.85 6.31
CA ASP A 37 11.42 -1.75 7.08
C ASP A 37 11.21 -1.30 8.54
N ASP A 38 10.02 -0.80 8.87
CA ASP A 38 9.59 -0.47 10.24
C ASP A 38 8.56 -1.48 10.82
N GLY A 39 8.38 -2.63 10.16
CA GLY A 39 7.47 -3.69 10.60
C GLY A 39 6.20 -3.80 9.74
N MET A 40 5.18 -4.49 10.25
CA MET A 40 3.92 -4.70 9.54
C MET A 40 2.91 -3.61 9.88
N TYR A 41 2.31 -3.01 8.85
CA TYR A 41 1.33 -1.93 9.00
C TYR A 41 0.07 -2.15 8.18
N ALA A 42 -1.06 -1.81 8.78
CA ALA A 42 -2.33 -1.67 8.07
C ALA A 42 -2.56 -0.19 7.72
N PHE A 43 -2.82 0.08 6.44
CA PHE A 43 -3.22 1.39 5.94
C PHE A 43 -4.69 1.35 5.53
N ASN A 44 -5.47 2.32 5.99
CA ASN A 44 -6.83 2.55 5.56
C ASN A 44 -6.97 4.03 5.22
N VAL A 45 -7.08 4.34 3.93
CA VAL A 45 -7.31 5.68 3.43
C VAL A 45 -8.75 5.76 2.95
N VAL A 46 -9.52 6.71 3.46
CA VAL A 46 -10.90 6.95 3.01
C VAL A 46 -11.12 8.44 2.93
N ASN A 47 -11.52 8.96 1.76
CA ASN A 47 -11.76 10.38 1.55
C ASN A 47 -10.59 11.26 2.06
N GLN A 48 -9.35 10.87 1.72
CA GLN A 48 -8.09 11.50 2.16
C GLN A 48 -7.78 11.43 3.67
N MET A 49 -8.62 10.78 4.48
CA MET A 49 -8.28 10.48 5.87
C MET A 49 -7.44 9.21 5.93
N VAL A 50 -6.19 9.35 6.38
CA VAL A 50 -5.26 8.22 6.52
C VAL A 50 -5.31 7.70 7.96
N THR A 51 -5.61 6.41 8.11
CA THR A 51 -5.37 5.65 9.34
C THR A 51 -4.26 4.66 9.09
N VAL A 52 -3.22 4.69 9.91
CA VAL A 52 -2.12 3.72 9.89
C VAL A 52 -2.02 3.08 11.26
N SER A 53 -1.89 1.76 11.30
CA SER A 53 -1.78 1.03 12.57
C SER A 53 -0.78 -0.11 12.45
N PRO A 54 0.14 -0.28 13.41
CA PRO A 54 0.99 -1.45 13.45
C PRO A 54 0.14 -2.69 13.67
N ILE A 55 0.54 -3.82 13.08
CA ILE A 55 -0.16 -5.09 13.25
C ILE A 55 0.83 -6.19 13.66
N SER A 56 0.41 -7.06 14.55
CA SER A 56 1.17 -8.24 14.97
C SER A 56 0.85 -9.44 14.08
N LEU A 57 1.21 -9.34 12.80
CA LEU A 57 1.17 -10.45 11.86
C LEU A 57 2.59 -10.74 11.36
N ASP A 58 2.92 -12.01 11.16
CA ASP A 58 4.21 -12.45 10.63
C ASP A 58 4.00 -13.50 9.54
N GLY A 59 4.93 -13.56 8.58
CA GLY A 59 4.92 -14.53 7.49
C GLY A 59 3.75 -14.41 6.50
N VAL A 60 3.03 -13.29 6.48
CA VAL A 60 1.90 -13.05 5.58
C VAL A 60 2.31 -12.18 4.38
N GLU A 61 1.58 -12.31 3.27
CA GLU A 61 1.81 -11.48 2.08
C GLU A 61 1.46 -10.01 2.34
N SER A 62 2.20 -9.09 1.71
CA SER A 62 1.76 -7.70 1.59
C SER A 62 0.65 -7.60 0.54
N LYS A 63 -0.41 -6.85 0.84
CA LYS A 63 -1.57 -6.66 -0.04
C LYS A 63 -1.97 -5.20 -0.02
N VAL A 64 -2.20 -4.61 -1.19
CA VAL A 64 -2.77 -3.27 -1.31
C VAL A 64 -3.87 -3.29 -2.36
N GLU A 65 -5.01 -2.70 -2.03
CA GLU A 65 -6.16 -2.52 -2.92
C GLU A 65 -6.53 -1.03 -2.97
N ILE A 66 -6.60 -0.48 -4.18
CA ILE A 66 -7.02 0.89 -4.46
C ILE A 66 -8.40 0.82 -5.11
N ILE A 67 -9.34 1.60 -4.58
CA ILE A 67 -10.74 1.65 -5.02
C ILE A 67 -11.06 3.11 -5.35
N ASP A 68 -11.59 3.32 -6.56
CA ASP A 68 -11.98 4.64 -7.03
C ASP A 68 -13.20 4.60 -7.97
N LYS A 69 -13.84 5.75 -8.18
CA LYS A 69 -14.95 5.88 -9.15
C LYS A 69 -14.51 5.61 -10.59
N SER A 70 -13.28 5.97 -10.94
CA SER A 70 -12.72 5.80 -12.27
C SER A 70 -11.44 4.96 -12.23
N PRO A 71 -10.98 4.41 -13.37
CA PRO A 71 -9.64 3.82 -13.43
C PRO A 71 -8.57 4.88 -13.13
N LEU A 72 -7.57 4.51 -12.32
CA LEU A 72 -6.32 5.25 -12.16
C LEU A 72 -5.23 4.59 -13.03
N PRO A 73 -4.04 5.20 -13.22
CA PRO A 73 -2.97 4.59 -14.00
C PRO A 73 -2.35 3.41 -13.25
N TRP A 74 -2.94 2.23 -13.35
CA TRP A 74 -2.55 1.04 -12.59
C TRP A 74 -1.11 0.60 -12.86
N ASP A 75 -0.69 0.57 -14.12
CA ASP A 75 0.66 0.15 -14.49
C ASP A 75 1.75 1.11 -13.93
N GLU A 76 1.44 2.41 -13.86
CA GLU A 76 2.33 3.39 -13.25
C GLU A 76 2.38 3.22 -11.72
N LEU A 77 1.23 2.97 -11.09
CA LEU A 77 1.16 2.68 -9.65
C LEU A 77 1.93 1.41 -9.28
N GLU A 78 1.84 0.36 -10.12
CA GLU A 78 2.65 -0.85 -9.95
C GLU A 78 4.14 -0.54 -10.02
N THR A 79 4.56 0.22 -11.03
CA THR A 79 5.96 0.63 -11.19
C THR A 79 6.47 1.41 -9.97
N ILE A 80 5.65 2.32 -9.44
CA ILE A 80 5.97 3.09 -8.24
C ILE A 80 6.07 2.16 -7.02
N LEU A 81 5.10 1.27 -6.80
CA LEU A 81 5.13 0.31 -5.69
C LEU A 81 6.39 -0.55 -5.72
N LEU A 82 6.74 -1.09 -6.90
CA LEU A 82 7.96 -1.91 -7.07
C LEU A 82 9.24 -1.11 -6.80
N SER A 83 9.25 0.20 -7.06
CA SER A 83 10.39 1.06 -6.74
C SER A 83 10.61 1.27 -5.24
N PHE A 84 9.63 0.94 -4.40
CA PHE A 84 9.71 1.07 -2.95
C PHE A 84 10.15 -0.21 -2.25
N VAL A 85 10.40 -1.29 -2.99
CA VAL A 85 10.95 -2.52 -2.42
C VAL A 85 12.37 -2.24 -1.94
N ALA A 86 12.62 -2.49 -0.65
CA ALA A 86 13.94 -2.38 -0.05
C ALA A 86 14.90 -3.40 -0.70
N GLN A 87 16.13 -2.95 -0.98
CA GLN A 87 17.20 -3.81 -1.53
C GLN A 87 17.83 -4.70 -0.47
#